data_AF-A0A3A1WV52-F1
#
_entry.id   AF-A0A3A1WV52-F1
#
_cell.length_a   1.000
_cell.length_b   1.000
_cell.length_c   1.000
_cell.angle_alpha   90.00
_cell.angle_beta   90.00
_cell.angle_gamma   90.00
#
_symmetry.space_group_name_H-M   'P 1'
#
loop_
_entity.id
_entity.type
_entity.pdbx_description
1 polymer ?
#
loop_
_entity_poly.entity_id
_entity_poly.type
_entity_poly.pdbx_seq_one_letter_code
_entity_poly.pdbx_strand_id
1 'polypeptide(L)'
;DKNLQIITLEHIKNIGKIYVEKIKSIANSKNILSLDEFDKIFYLWKELDRESAKVYVENLFKDDVNKLKFLCLTTYNSLTGWKFYSENCLDFTSEYEFYYSIKNFDKNRLDEFTKEEQIILASFVLNYENNSDDFNHASEREALQLIKKWKSESRLAKQ
;
A
#
# COMPACT_ATOMS: atom_id res chain seq x y z
N ASP A 1 -6.51 -6.87 -45.90
CA ASP A 1 -7.52 -6.70 -44.85
C ASP A 1 -8.01 -5.27 -44.71
N LYS A 2 -9.32 -5.06 -44.81
CA LYS A 2 -9.96 -3.73 -44.82
C LYS A 2 -10.50 -3.27 -43.46
N ASN A 3 -10.05 -3.88 -42.36
CA ASN A 3 -10.50 -3.56 -41.00
C ASN A 3 -9.36 -3.40 -39.98
N LEU A 4 -8.17 -2.97 -40.40
CA LEU A 4 -7.16 -2.50 -39.45
C LEU A 4 -7.58 -1.12 -38.92
N GLN A 5 -8.31 -1.09 -37.81
CA GLN A 5 -8.53 0.14 -37.06
C GLN A 5 -7.19 0.59 -36.47
N ILE A 6 -6.68 1.71 -36.95
CA ILE A 6 -5.47 2.33 -36.41
C ILE A 6 -5.84 2.97 -35.06
N ILE A 7 -5.28 2.44 -33.97
CA ILE A 7 -5.36 3.07 -32.66
C ILE A 7 -4.49 4.33 -32.69
N THR A 8 -5.11 5.49 -32.52
CA THR A 8 -4.40 6.77 -32.45
C THR A 8 -4.06 7.10 -31.00
N LEU A 9 -3.09 8.00 -30.81
CA LEU A 9 -2.77 8.55 -29.50
C LEU A 9 -3.99 9.20 -28.83
N GLU A 10 -4.86 9.83 -29.62
CA GLU A 10 -6.09 10.45 -29.13
C GLU A 10 -7.07 9.41 -28.56
N HIS A 11 -7.23 8.25 -29.23
CA HIS A 11 -8.02 7.15 -28.68
C HIS A 11 -7.49 6.68 -27.33
N ILE A 12 -6.17 6.52 -27.19
CA ILE A 12 -5.53 6.10 -25.94
C ILE A 12 -5.77 7.14 -24.83
N LYS A 13 -5.61 8.44 -25.14
CA LYS A 13 -5.87 9.53 -24.19
C LYS A 13 -7.33 9.54 -23.73
N ASN A 14 -8.28 9.33 -24.64
CA ASN A 14 -9.70 9.28 -24.32
C ASN A 14 -10.04 8.09 -23.43
N ILE A 15 -9.48 6.90 -23.72
CA ILE A 15 -9.63 5.72 -22.86
C ILE A 15 -9.05 5.98 -21.47
N GLY A 16 -7.86 6.59 -21.40
CA GLY A 16 -7.22 6.96 -20.15
C GLY A 16 -8.08 7.90 -19.30
N LYS A 17 -8.67 8.92 -19.93
CA LYS A 17 -9.61 9.84 -19.25
C LYS A 17 -10.83 9.11 -18.69
N ILE A 18 -11.48 8.26 -19.50
CA ILE A 18 -12.63 7.47 -19.08
C ILE A 18 -12.27 6.54 -17.91
N TYR A 19 -11.08 5.94 -17.95
CA TYR A 19 -10.58 5.11 -16.86
C TYR A 19 -10.47 5.90 -15.55
N VAL A 20 -9.77 7.04 -15.57
CA VAL A 20 -9.58 7.89 -14.38
C VAL A 20 -10.93 8.38 -13.82
N GLU A 21 -11.85 8.82 -14.67
CA GLU A 21 -13.17 9.28 -14.25
C GLU A 21 -13.96 8.17 -13.53
N LYS A 22 -13.92 6.93 -14.05
CA LYS A 22 -14.56 5.78 -13.41
C LYS A 22 -13.93 5.45 -12.06
N ILE A 23 -12.59 5.42 -11.98
CA ILE A 23 -11.89 5.12 -10.72
C ILE A 23 -12.20 6.18 -9.66
N LYS A 24 -12.18 7.47 -10.01
CA LYS A 24 -12.59 8.57 -9.11
C LYS A 24 -14.02 8.39 -8.62
N SER A 25 -14.96 8.01 -9.50
CA SER A 25 -16.34 7.74 -9.11
C SER A 25 -16.46 6.57 -8.13
N ILE A 26 -15.66 5.51 -8.30
CA ILE A 26 -15.63 4.35 -7.40
C ILE A 26 -15.02 4.74 -6.06
N ALA A 27 -13.87 5.40 -6.07
CA ALA A 27 -13.16 5.86 -4.87
C ALA A 27 -14.02 6.79 -3.99
N ASN A 28 -14.87 7.62 -4.62
CA ASN A 28 -15.78 8.50 -3.89
C ASN A 28 -17.02 7.79 -3.32
N SER A 29 -17.38 6.61 -3.82
CA SER A 29 -18.62 5.92 -3.44
C SER A 29 -18.39 4.66 -2.60
N LYS A 30 -17.19 4.07 -2.64
CA LYS A 30 -16.85 2.82 -1.97
C LYS A 30 -15.39 2.84 -1.51
N ASN A 31 -15.06 1.96 -0.57
CA ASN A 31 -13.67 1.74 -0.20
C ASN A 31 -12.93 0.98 -1.31
N ILE A 32 -12.22 1.71 -2.16
CA ILE A 32 -11.47 1.16 -3.30
C ILE A 32 -10.28 0.29 -2.86
N LEU A 33 -9.79 0.42 -1.61
CA LEU A 33 -8.73 -0.45 -1.08
C LEU A 33 -9.16 -1.92 -1.00
N SER A 34 -10.47 -2.19 -1.02
CA SER A 34 -11.00 -3.55 -1.02
C SER A 34 -11.12 -4.19 -2.40
N LEU A 35 -10.75 -3.47 -3.47
CA LEU A 35 -10.80 -4.03 -4.82
C LEU A 35 -9.65 -5.00 -5.06
N ASP A 36 -9.99 -6.11 -5.72
CA ASP A 36 -8.99 -6.99 -6.31
C ASP A 36 -8.10 -6.19 -7.27
N GLU A 37 -6.80 -6.47 -7.22
CA GLU A 37 -5.78 -5.79 -8.05
C GLU A 37 -5.74 -4.26 -7.87
N PHE A 38 -6.07 -3.77 -6.66
CA PHE A 38 -5.96 -2.34 -6.32
C PHE A 38 -4.60 -1.75 -6.71
N ASP A 39 -3.50 -2.49 -6.52
CA ASP A 39 -2.15 -2.10 -6.89
C ASP A 39 -2.04 -1.73 -8.38
N LYS A 40 -2.57 -2.58 -9.27
CA LYS A 40 -2.57 -2.35 -10.72
C LYS A 40 -3.48 -1.20 -11.10
N ILE A 41 -4.66 -1.13 -10.46
CA ILE A 41 -5.64 -0.07 -10.70
C ILE A 41 -5.06 1.29 -10.34
N PHE A 42 -4.47 1.37 -9.15
CA PHE A 42 -3.87 2.58 -8.64
C PHE A 42 -2.62 2.98 -9.43
N TYR A 43 -1.77 2.01 -9.81
CA TYR A 43 -0.64 2.27 -10.69
C TYR A 43 -1.08 2.95 -12.00
N LEU A 44 -2.07 2.39 -12.69
CA LEU A 44 -2.55 2.96 -13.94
C LEU A 44 -3.20 4.34 -13.74
N TRP A 45 -3.95 4.52 -12.64
CA TRP A 45 -4.49 5.84 -12.30
C TRP A 45 -3.38 6.87 -12.09
N LYS A 46 -2.34 6.53 -11.32
CA LYS A 46 -1.18 7.40 -11.07
C LYS A 46 -0.48 7.82 -12.37
N GLU A 47 -0.28 6.88 -13.30
CA GLU A 47 0.37 7.16 -14.59
C GLU A 47 -0.50 8.04 -15.51
N LEU A 48 -1.83 7.90 -15.45
CA LEU A 48 -2.76 8.65 -16.30
C LEU A 48 -3.10 10.05 -15.75
N ASP A 49 -3.21 10.20 -14.42
CA ASP A 49 -3.56 11.44 -13.74
C ASP A 49 -2.96 11.45 -12.32
N ARG A 50 -1.65 11.71 -12.24
CA ARG A 50 -0.87 11.73 -11.00
C ARG A 50 -1.41 12.72 -9.96
N GLU A 51 -1.89 13.87 -10.40
CA GLU A 51 -2.40 14.91 -9.49
C GLU A 51 -3.66 14.43 -8.77
N SER A 52 -4.63 13.87 -9.50
CA SER A 52 -5.84 13.35 -8.87
C SER A 52 -5.57 12.12 -7.99
N ALA A 53 -4.64 11.25 -8.37
CA ALA A 53 -4.19 10.12 -7.55
C ALA A 53 -3.55 10.61 -6.24
N LYS A 54 -2.71 11.67 -6.31
CA LYS A 54 -2.11 12.30 -5.12
C LYS A 54 -3.17 12.84 -4.17
N VAL A 55 -4.13 13.62 -4.68
CA VAL A 55 -5.23 14.17 -3.86
C VAL A 55 -6.04 13.06 -3.18
N TYR A 56 -6.26 11.95 -3.88
CA TYR A 56 -6.92 10.78 -3.29
C TYR A 56 -6.10 10.18 -2.14
N VAL A 57 -4.81 9.91 -2.34
CA VAL A 57 -3.93 9.34 -1.31
C VAL A 57 -3.78 10.26 -0.09
N GLU A 58 -3.62 11.57 -0.30
CA GLU A 58 -3.54 12.55 0.80
C GLU A 58 -4.80 12.55 1.66
N ASN A 59 -5.98 12.40 1.04
CA ASN A 59 -7.23 12.27 1.79
C ASN A 59 -7.36 10.91 2.49
N LEU A 60 -6.92 9.83 1.83
CA LEU A 60 -6.91 8.49 2.37
C LEU A 60 -6.04 8.39 3.63
N PHE A 61 -4.90 9.09 3.65
CA PHE A 61 -3.91 9.06 4.74
C PHE A 61 -4.35 9.81 6.00
N LYS A 62 -5.51 10.48 5.98
CA LYS A 62 -6.10 11.08 7.19
C LYS A 62 -6.59 10.02 8.19
N ASP A 63 -6.78 8.78 7.74
CA ASP A 63 -7.08 7.63 8.58
C ASP A 63 -5.87 6.68 8.62
N ASP A 64 -5.39 6.39 9.83
CA ASP A 64 -4.18 5.59 10.03
C ASP A 64 -4.32 4.16 9.47
N VAL A 65 -5.51 3.56 9.58
CA VAL A 65 -5.75 2.20 9.08
C VAL A 65 -5.69 2.18 7.58
N ASN A 66 -6.35 3.13 6.91
CA ASN A 66 -6.31 3.29 5.47
C ASN A 66 -4.89 3.56 4.96
N LYS A 67 -4.11 4.41 5.66
CA LYS A 67 -2.70 4.65 5.34
C LYS A 67 -1.88 3.36 5.36
N LEU A 68 -2.03 2.57 6.41
CA LEU A 68 -1.30 1.31 6.57
C LEU A 68 -1.80 0.20 5.63
N LYS A 69 -3.09 0.15 5.31
CA LYS A 69 -3.63 -0.76 4.28
C LYS A 69 -3.15 -0.41 2.89
N PHE A 70 -3.10 0.88 2.56
CA PHE A 70 -2.54 1.35 1.30
C PHE A 70 -1.08 0.90 1.16
N LEU A 71 -0.27 1.04 2.21
CA LEU A 71 1.08 0.48 2.24
C LEU A 71 1.08 -1.02 1.94
N CYS A 72 0.24 -1.82 2.62
CA CYS A 72 0.19 -3.26 2.41
C CYS A 72 -0.19 -3.65 0.98
N LEU A 73 -1.20 -2.99 0.40
CA LEU A 73 -1.69 -3.29 -0.94
C LEU A 73 -0.72 -2.87 -2.04
N THR A 74 0.05 -1.80 -1.82
CA THR A 74 1.01 -1.28 -2.81
C THR A 74 2.43 -1.81 -2.61
N THR A 75 2.66 -2.59 -1.55
CA THR A 75 3.92 -3.29 -1.31
C THR A 75 3.90 -4.61 -2.05
N TYR A 76 4.81 -4.79 -3.01
CA TYR A 76 4.98 -6.09 -3.66
C TYR A 76 5.58 -7.10 -2.67
N ASN A 77 4.81 -8.14 -2.34
CA ASN A 77 5.24 -9.21 -1.45
C ASN A 77 5.27 -10.54 -2.21
N SER A 78 6.41 -10.89 -2.81
CA SER A 78 6.70 -12.31 -3.01
C SER A 78 7.21 -12.85 -1.68
N LEU A 79 6.47 -13.81 -1.12
CA LEU A 79 6.74 -14.53 0.15
C LEU A 79 8.14 -15.19 0.24
N THR A 80 9.00 -15.00 -0.76
CA THR A 80 10.32 -15.62 -0.90
C THR A 80 11.45 -14.64 -1.21
N GLY A 81 11.22 -13.31 -1.22
CA GLY A 81 12.25 -12.37 -1.66
C GLY A 81 12.22 -10.96 -1.08
N TRP A 82 11.16 -10.55 -0.37
CA TRP A 82 11.02 -9.31 0.42
C TRP A 82 11.77 -8.06 -0.09
N LYS A 83 11.88 -7.87 -1.40
CA LYS A 83 12.35 -6.60 -1.96
C LYS A 83 11.21 -5.62 -1.83
N PHE A 84 11.41 -4.64 -0.95
CA PHE A 84 10.47 -3.57 -0.70
C PHE A 84 10.47 -2.61 -1.90
N TYR A 85 9.78 -2.97 -2.98
CA TYR A 85 9.56 -2.08 -4.12
C TYR A 85 8.34 -1.21 -3.81
N SER A 86 8.60 -0.06 -3.21
CA SER A 86 7.59 0.89 -2.76
C SER A 86 7.48 2.12 -3.66
N GLU A 87 7.94 2.02 -4.92
CA GLU A 87 7.88 3.11 -5.90
C GLU A 87 6.46 3.69 -6.06
N ASN A 88 5.40 2.91 -5.78
CA ASN A 88 4.02 3.39 -5.78
C ASN A 88 3.55 4.06 -4.48
N CYS A 89 4.23 3.81 -3.36
CA CYS A 89 3.84 4.29 -2.04
C CYS A 89 4.69 5.51 -1.61
N LEU A 90 5.97 5.53 -2.00
CA LEU A 90 6.92 6.60 -1.65
C LEU A 90 6.77 7.87 -2.50
N ASP A 91 6.01 7.80 -3.58
CA ASP A 91 5.62 8.99 -4.35
C ASP A 91 4.77 9.98 -3.53
N PHE A 92 4.16 9.52 -2.43
CA PHE A 92 3.17 10.29 -1.66
C PHE A 92 3.57 10.56 -0.21
N THR A 93 4.51 9.80 0.35
CA THR A 93 5.06 10.00 1.70
C THR A 93 6.41 9.30 1.83
N SER A 94 7.14 9.50 2.93
CA SER A 94 8.47 8.90 3.11
C SER A 94 8.40 7.53 3.81
N GLU A 95 9.46 6.73 3.69
CA GLU A 95 9.60 5.49 4.47
C GLU A 95 9.55 5.77 5.98
N TYR A 96 10.18 6.87 6.42
CA TYR A 96 10.12 7.30 7.81
C TYR A 96 8.69 7.57 8.27
N GLU A 97 7.87 8.22 7.45
CA GLU A 97 6.47 8.51 7.79
C GLU A 97 5.65 7.22 7.95
N PHE A 98 5.87 6.21 7.10
CA PHE A 98 5.26 4.89 7.28
C PHE A 98 5.79 4.17 8.51
N TYR A 99 7.11 4.15 8.72
CA TYR A 99 7.74 3.57 9.90
C TYR A 99 7.13 4.18 11.17
N TYR A 100 7.08 5.51 11.24
CA TYR A 100 6.52 6.24 12.36
C TYR A 100 5.04 5.91 12.57
N SER A 101 4.25 5.85 11.49
CA SER A 101 2.83 5.48 11.56
C SER A 101 2.67 4.06 12.10
N ILE A 102 3.46 3.09 11.63
CA ILE A 102 3.40 1.70 12.12
C ILE A 102 3.83 1.63 13.57
N LYS A 103 4.91 2.29 13.98
CA LYS A 103 5.40 2.24 15.37
C LYS A 103 4.36 2.79 16.34
N ASN A 104 3.76 3.93 16.03
CA ASN A 104 2.82 4.62 16.91
C ASN A 104 1.37 4.15 16.79
N PHE A 105 1.04 3.31 15.79
CA PHE A 105 -0.29 2.73 15.67
C PHE A 105 -0.69 1.96 16.94
N ASP A 106 -1.94 2.11 17.38
CA ASP A 106 -2.46 1.39 18.54
C ASP A 106 -2.49 -0.13 18.25
N LYS A 107 -1.59 -0.86 18.91
CA LYS A 107 -1.41 -2.30 18.68
C LYS A 107 -2.59 -3.15 19.19
N ASN A 108 -3.53 -2.55 19.94
CA ASN A 108 -4.82 -3.18 20.25
C ASN A 108 -5.73 -3.37 19.04
N ARG A 109 -5.49 -2.60 17.97
CA ARG A 109 -6.26 -2.57 16.73
C ARG A 109 -5.61 -3.37 15.59
N LEU A 110 -4.62 -4.22 15.91
CA LEU A 110 -3.93 -5.04 14.92
C LEU A 110 -4.85 -6.02 14.19
N ASP A 111 -6.01 -6.36 14.77
CA ASP A 111 -7.04 -7.20 14.17
C ASP A 111 -7.84 -6.53 13.05
N GLU A 112 -7.68 -5.21 12.85
CA GLU A 112 -8.17 -4.51 11.66
C GLU A 112 -7.40 -4.87 10.38
N PHE A 113 -6.25 -5.54 10.54
CA PHE A 113 -5.39 -6.02 9.47
C PHE A 113 -5.42 -7.55 9.36
N THR A 114 -5.34 -8.06 8.13
CA THR A 114 -5.19 -9.50 7.88
C THR A 114 -3.86 -10.02 8.42
N LYS A 115 -3.68 -11.35 8.43
CA LYS A 115 -2.42 -11.95 8.86
C LYS A 115 -1.27 -11.54 7.93
N GLU A 116 -1.53 -11.52 6.63
CA GLU A 116 -0.56 -11.10 5.61
C GLU A 116 -0.19 -9.62 5.79
N GLU A 117 -1.18 -8.74 5.99
CA GLU A 117 -0.96 -7.32 6.25
C GLU A 117 -0.13 -7.12 7.53
N GLN A 118 -0.43 -7.82 8.63
CA GLN A 118 0.36 -7.75 9.86
C GLN A 118 1.83 -8.15 9.62
N ILE A 119 2.08 -9.19 8.82
CA ILE A 119 3.43 -9.61 8.45
C ILE A 119 4.14 -8.52 7.66
N ILE A 120 3.47 -7.91 6.67
CA ILE A 120 4.03 -6.81 5.88
C ILE A 120 4.43 -5.63 6.78
N LEU A 121 3.54 -5.20 7.68
CA LEU A 121 3.82 -4.08 8.59
C LEU A 121 4.98 -4.38 9.55
N ALA A 122 5.08 -5.61 10.06
CA ALA A 122 6.18 -6.02 10.92
C ALA A 122 7.51 -6.11 10.15
N SER A 123 7.50 -6.68 8.95
CA SER A 123 8.67 -6.73 8.07
C SER A 123 9.15 -5.33 7.70
N PHE A 124 8.24 -4.40 7.42
CA PHE A 124 8.58 -3.00 7.14
C PHE A 124 9.37 -2.38 8.30
N VAL A 125 8.89 -2.52 9.53
CA VAL A 125 9.56 -1.99 10.73
C VAL A 125 10.95 -2.59 10.91
N LEU A 126 11.06 -3.92 10.78
CA LEU A 126 12.34 -4.62 10.93
C LEU A 126 13.35 -4.20 9.87
N ASN A 127 12.91 -4.11 8.60
CA ASN A 127 13.77 -3.67 7.50
C ASN A 127 14.26 -2.23 7.70
N TYR A 128 13.37 -1.33 8.12
CA TYR A 128 13.72 0.06 8.41
C TYR A 128 14.71 0.19 9.57
N GLU A 129 14.52 -0.58 10.66
CA GLU A 129 15.40 -0.56 11.83
C GLU A 129 16.76 -1.24 11.58
N ASN A 130 16.80 -2.26 10.73
CA ASN A 130 18.01 -3.05 10.48
C ASN A 130 19.02 -2.37 9.53
N ASN A 131 18.64 -1.27 8.86
CA ASN A 131 19.53 -0.40 8.07
C ASN A 131 20.51 -1.15 7.13
N SER A 132 20.11 -2.32 6.64
CA SER A 132 20.99 -3.19 5.90
C SER A 132 20.62 -3.14 4.42
N ASP A 133 21.63 -2.99 3.57
CA ASP A 133 21.56 -3.06 2.11
C ASP A 133 20.55 -4.12 1.61
N ASP A 134 20.06 -3.92 0.37
CA ASP A 134 19.04 -4.66 -0.42
C ASP A 134 19.01 -6.21 -0.35
N PHE A 135 19.85 -6.85 0.46
CA PHE A 135 20.02 -8.29 0.61
C PHE A 135 19.70 -8.83 2.03
N ASN A 136 19.61 -7.98 3.05
CA ASN A 136 19.33 -8.42 4.44
C ASN A 136 17.88 -8.06 4.84
N HIS A 137 16.93 -8.73 4.19
CA HIS A 137 15.52 -8.57 4.50
C HIS A 137 15.13 -9.38 5.74
N ALA A 138 14.24 -8.81 6.55
CA ALA A 138 13.61 -9.47 7.68
C ALA A 138 12.94 -10.77 7.23
N SER A 139 13.22 -11.84 7.96
CA SER A 139 12.56 -13.13 7.76
C SER A 139 11.12 -13.10 8.26
N GLU A 140 10.27 -13.95 7.69
CA GLU A 140 8.90 -14.15 8.20
C GLU A 140 8.89 -14.52 9.69
N ARG A 141 9.91 -15.29 10.14
CA ARG A 141 10.06 -15.66 11.55
C ARG A 141 10.24 -14.43 12.44
N GLU A 142 11.08 -13.48 12.04
CA GLU A 142 11.32 -12.25 12.81
C GLU A 142 10.06 -11.37 12.82
N ALA A 143 9.37 -11.24 11.68
CA ALA A 143 8.10 -10.53 11.59
C ALA A 143 7.04 -11.13 12.53
N LEU A 144 6.89 -12.46 12.54
CA LEU A 144 5.98 -13.17 13.45
C LEU A 144 6.37 -13.01 14.93
N GLN A 145 7.66 -12.93 15.26
CA GLN A 145 8.12 -12.64 16.62
C GLN A 145 7.76 -11.21 17.05
N LEU A 146 7.95 -10.24 16.16
CA LEU A 146 7.58 -8.84 16.43
C LEU A 146 6.07 -8.68 16.62
N ILE A 147 5.24 -9.33 15.79
CA ILE A 147 3.78 -9.33 15.94
C ILE A 147 3.36 -9.90 17.29
N LYS A 148 3.99 -11.01 17.73
CA LYS A 148 3.72 -11.59 19.05
C LYS A 148 4.06 -10.62 20.17
N LYS A 149 5.19 -9.92 20.08
CA LYS A 149 5.59 -8.88 21.03
C LYS A 149 4.55 -7.76 21.11
N TRP A 150 4.17 -7.17 19.97
CA TRP A 150 3.13 -6.13 19.91
C TRP A 150 1.83 -6.57 20.58
N LYS A 151 1.35 -7.79 20.29
CA LYS A 151 0.13 -8.34 20.89
C LYS A 151 0.26 -8.57 22.39
N SER A 152 1.44 -8.96 22.90
CA SER A 152 1.66 -9.13 24.33
C SER A 152 1.68 -7.80 25.09
N GLU A 153 2.37 -6.79 24.56
CA GLU A 153 2.48 -5.46 25.19
C GLU A 153 1.11 -4.76 25.24
N SER A 154 0.31 -4.92 24.19
CA SER A 154 -1.07 -4.40 24.11
C SER A 154 -2.00 -5.00 25.17
N ARG A 155 -1.84 -6.31 25.46
CA ARG A 155 -2.64 -7.00 26.49
C ARG A 155 -2.25 -6.54 27.89
N LEU A 156 -0.96 -6.27 28.12
CA LEU A 156 -0.48 -5.77 29.41
C LEU A 156 -0.96 -4.33 29.66
N ALA A 157 -1.05 -3.49 28.63
CA ALA A 157 -1.60 -2.13 28.75
C ALA A 157 -3.12 -2.07 29.03
N LYS A 158 -3.83 -3.20 28.92
CA LYS A 158 -5.28 -3.32 29.22
C LYS A 158 -5.56 -3.80 30.66
N GLN A 159 -4.54 -4.18 31.42
CA GLN A 159 -4.63 -4.61 32.82
C GLN A 159 -4.33 -3.45 33.76
#